data_AF-A0A1X7AM00-F1
#
_entry.id   AF-A0A1X7AM00-F1
#
_cell.length_a   1.000
_cell.length_b   1.000
_cell.length_c   1.000
_cell.angle_alpha   90.00
_cell.angle_beta   90.00
_cell.angle_gamma   90.00
#
_symmetry.space_group_name_H-M   'P 1'
#
loop_
_entity.id
_entity.type
_entity.pdbx_description
1 polymer ?
#
loop_
_entity_poly.entity_id
_entity_poly.type
_entity_poly.pdbx_seq_one_letter_code
_entity_poly.pdbx_strand_id
1 'polypeptide(L)'
;MSAAEVLTEEQMHDFVPAPLGRRLMLVGTTGSGKTTLMQALLGEELKYIKTQAMDYRGKILDTPGEFVEMPRFYNALTVSSADYEVVALVHDSSRQVNCFPPNFNALFNNRDVIGVITKVDVEKSGLSFSRRMLENAGVKRIFEISSVSGKGMQELMDYLS
;
A
#
# COMPACT_ATOMS: atom_id res chain seq x y z
N MET A 1 28.05 2.27 -0.28
CA MET A 1 27.58 2.94 0.95
C MET A 1 26.06 2.98 0.87
N SER A 2 25.35 2.20 1.69
CA SER A 2 23.91 2.42 1.89
C SER A 2 23.71 2.75 3.36
N ALA A 3 23.59 4.04 3.65
CA ALA A 3 23.03 4.47 4.92
C ALA A 3 21.54 4.06 4.88
N ALA A 4 21.19 3.03 5.62
CA ALA A 4 19.84 2.94 6.14
C ALA A 4 19.75 4.05 7.18
N GLU A 5 19.20 5.20 6.79
CA GLU A 5 18.84 6.23 7.75
C GLU A 5 17.72 5.63 8.60
N VAL A 6 18.09 5.29 9.84
CA VAL A 6 17.15 4.95 10.90
C VAL A 6 16.36 6.23 11.18
N LEU A 7 15.09 6.24 10.79
CA LEU A 7 14.19 7.34 11.13
C LEU A 7 13.83 7.20 12.61
N THR A 8 14.07 8.25 13.40
CA THR A 8 13.86 8.26 14.85
C THR A 8 12.38 8.43 15.20
N GLU A 9 11.96 8.05 16.43
CA GLU A 9 10.59 8.21 16.95
C GLU A 9 10.04 9.65 16.80
N GLU A 10 10.91 10.67 16.72
CA GLU A 10 10.55 12.08 16.53
C GLU A 10 9.94 12.41 15.15
N GLN A 11 10.13 11.56 14.13
CA GLN A 11 9.62 11.82 12.78
C GLN A 11 8.15 11.38 12.56
N MET A 12 7.52 10.75 13.56
CA MET A 12 6.12 10.30 13.55
C MET A 12 5.15 11.28 14.27
N HIS A 13 5.46 12.58 14.29
CA HIS A 13 4.81 13.54 15.20
C HIS A 13 3.27 13.70 15.01
N ASP A 14 2.70 13.25 13.88
CA ASP A 14 1.28 13.45 13.53
C ASP A 14 0.47 12.13 13.37
N PHE A 15 1.07 10.96 13.62
CA PHE A 15 0.37 9.67 13.46
C PHE A 15 0.75 8.69 14.56
N VAL A 16 -0.27 8.23 15.30
CA VAL A 16 -0.12 7.18 16.32
C VAL A 16 -0.79 5.90 15.81
N PRO A 17 -0.03 4.80 15.60
CA PRO A 17 -0.59 3.52 15.21
C PRO A 17 -1.65 3.01 16.19
N ALA A 18 -2.74 2.45 15.66
CA ALA A 18 -3.84 1.89 16.44
C ALA A 18 -4.26 0.52 15.87
N PRO A 19 -4.93 -0.33 16.66
CA PRO A 19 -5.43 -1.61 16.16
C PRO A 19 -6.41 -1.40 15.00
N LEU A 20 -6.16 -2.06 13.87
CA LEU A 20 -7.08 -2.01 12.73
C LEU A 20 -8.41 -2.71 13.07
N GLY A 21 -9.54 -2.15 12.63
CA GLY A 21 -10.85 -2.80 12.68
C GLY A 21 -11.02 -3.81 11.56
N ARG A 22 -10.49 -3.50 10.39
CA ARG A 22 -10.65 -4.26 9.14
C ARG A 22 -9.36 -4.95 8.74
N ARG A 23 -9.44 -6.12 8.10
CA ARG A 23 -8.29 -6.80 7.51
C ARG A 23 -7.98 -6.19 6.15
N LEU A 24 -6.70 -5.89 5.96
CA LEU A 24 -6.16 -5.18 4.81
C LEU A 24 -5.22 -6.09 4.00
N MET A 25 -5.46 -6.20 2.70
CA MET A 25 -4.51 -6.79 1.77
C MET A 25 -3.85 -5.71 0.92
N LEU A 26 -2.52 -5.70 0.85
CA LEU A 26 -1.74 -4.73 0.08
C LEU A 26 -1.31 -5.35 -1.25
N VAL A 27 -1.59 -4.67 -2.36
CA VAL A 27 -1.28 -5.13 -3.73
C VAL A 27 -0.65 -4.00 -4.54
N GLY A 28 0.48 -4.25 -5.19
CA GLY A 28 1.23 -3.23 -5.93
C GLY A 28 2.65 -3.69 -6.25
N THR A 29 3.36 -2.98 -7.12
CA THR A 29 4.68 -3.40 -7.63
C THR A 29 5.76 -3.52 -6.58
N THR A 30 6.88 -4.13 -6.97
CA THR A 30 8.08 -4.19 -6.14
C THR A 30 8.57 -2.76 -5.84
N GLY A 31 8.74 -2.43 -4.56
CA GLY A 31 9.18 -1.12 -4.13
C GLY A 31 8.08 -0.04 -4.07
N SER A 32 6.81 -0.39 -4.25
CA SER A 32 5.70 0.57 -4.14
C SER A 32 5.40 1.05 -2.71
N GLY A 33 6.11 0.53 -1.71
CA GLY A 33 5.99 0.95 -0.30
C GLY A 33 5.03 0.10 0.54
N LYS A 34 4.56 -1.05 0.05
CA LYS A 34 3.64 -1.94 0.79
C LYS A 34 4.17 -2.37 2.16
N THR A 35 5.37 -2.93 2.20
CA THR A 35 5.99 -3.39 3.45
C THR A 35 6.22 -2.24 4.44
N THR A 36 6.65 -1.07 3.94
CA THR A 36 6.82 0.15 4.76
C THR A 36 5.49 0.68 5.29
N LEU A 37 4.43 0.63 4.48
CA LEU A 37 3.09 0.99 4.90
C LEU A 37 2.56 0.04 5.98
N MET A 38 2.75 -1.27 5.82
CA MET A 38 2.40 -2.26 6.83
C MET A 38 3.15 -2.01 8.15
N GLN A 39 4.47 -1.79 8.10
CA GLN A 39 5.28 -1.45 9.27
C GLN A 39 4.74 -0.21 9.98
N ALA A 40 4.47 0.86 9.23
CA ALA A 40 3.92 2.10 9.77
C ALA A 40 2.55 1.87 10.44
N LEU A 41 1.63 1.17 9.78
CA LEU A 41 0.30 0.86 10.33
C LEU A 41 0.36 -0.01 11.60
N LEU A 42 1.38 -0.86 11.73
CA LEU A 42 1.60 -1.70 12.90
C LEU A 42 2.45 -1.04 14.00
N GLY A 43 2.95 0.18 13.77
CA GLY A 43 3.88 0.85 14.69
C GLY A 43 5.22 0.15 14.84
N GLU A 44 5.66 -0.53 13.79
CA GLU A 44 6.95 -1.18 13.72
C GLU A 44 8.03 -0.24 13.18
N GLU A 45 9.29 -0.55 13.46
CA GLU A 45 10.43 0.14 12.87
C GLU A 45 10.43 0.01 11.34
N LEU A 46 10.57 1.14 10.64
CA LEU A 46 10.61 1.18 9.17
C LEU A 46 11.93 0.62 8.67
N LYS A 47 11.90 -0.61 8.16
CA LYS A 47 13.05 -1.29 7.59
C LYS A 47 12.77 -1.72 6.17
N TYR A 48 13.69 -1.43 5.26
CA TYR A 48 13.63 -2.00 3.93
C TYR A 48 13.81 -3.51 4.00
N ILE A 49 12.73 -4.25 3.82
CA ILE A 49 12.69 -5.69 3.76
C ILE A 49 12.13 -6.07 2.40
N LYS A 50 12.88 -6.82 1.61
CA LYS A 50 12.36 -7.34 0.36
C LYS A 50 11.43 -8.51 0.67
N THR A 51 10.13 -8.30 0.47
CA THR A 51 9.12 -9.35 0.56
C THR A 51 9.30 -10.35 -0.58
N GLN A 52 9.50 -11.63 -0.27
CA GLN A 52 9.66 -12.73 -1.25
C GLN A 52 8.55 -13.78 -1.15
N ALA A 53 7.73 -13.71 -0.10
CA ALA A 53 6.55 -14.53 0.12
C ALA A 53 5.42 -13.65 0.67
N MET A 54 4.19 -14.13 0.63
CA MET A 54 3.08 -13.47 1.34
C MET A 54 3.42 -13.37 2.83
N ASP A 55 3.35 -12.16 3.38
CA ASP A 55 3.65 -11.86 4.77
C ASP A 55 2.39 -11.37 5.48
N TYR A 56 1.96 -12.11 6.50
CA TYR A 56 0.77 -11.81 7.27
C TYR A 56 1.16 -11.35 8.67
N ARG A 57 0.81 -10.11 9.01
CA ARG A 57 1.09 -9.52 10.32
C ARG A 57 -0.11 -8.72 10.84
N GLY A 58 -0.52 -9.04 12.06
CA GLY A 58 -1.73 -8.46 12.65
C GLY A 58 -2.97 -8.77 11.82
N LYS A 59 -3.54 -7.74 11.18
CA LYS A 59 -4.67 -7.85 10.24
C LYS A 59 -4.28 -7.51 8.79
N ILE A 60 -2.98 -7.43 8.49
CA ILE A 60 -2.46 -6.98 7.21
C ILE A 60 -1.81 -8.15 6.47
N LEU A 61 -2.06 -8.25 5.16
CA LEU A 61 -1.36 -9.11 4.23
C LEU A 61 -0.52 -8.25 3.27
N ASP A 62 0.80 -8.34 3.37
CA ASP A 62 1.73 -7.83 2.38
C ASP A 62 2.01 -8.89 1.31
N THR A 63 1.82 -8.52 0.05
CA THR A 63 2.02 -9.43 -1.08
C THR A 63 3.34 -9.15 -1.80
N PRO A 64 4.02 -10.16 -2.38
CA PRO A 64 5.16 -9.90 -3.25
C PRO A 64 4.75 -9.08 -4.48
N GLY A 65 5.59 -8.10 -4.87
CA GLY A 65 5.25 -7.18 -5.96
C GLY A 65 5.13 -7.86 -7.32
N GLU A 66 5.81 -8.99 -7.47
CA GLU A 66 5.79 -9.85 -8.65
C GLU A 66 4.36 -10.36 -8.96
N PHE A 67 3.45 -10.38 -7.97
CA PHE A 67 2.08 -10.91 -8.14
C PHE A 67 1.20 -9.99 -8.99
N VAL A 68 1.42 -8.68 -8.95
CA VAL A 68 0.73 -7.74 -9.85
C VAL A 68 1.46 -7.58 -11.18
N GLU A 69 2.80 -7.73 -11.17
CA GLU A 69 3.64 -7.58 -12.35
C GLU A 69 3.46 -8.73 -13.36
N MET A 70 2.95 -9.89 -12.92
CA MET A 70 2.78 -11.08 -13.75
C MET A 70 1.35 -11.63 -13.70
N PRO A 71 0.56 -11.56 -14.81
CA PRO A 71 -0.85 -11.98 -14.83
C PRO A 71 -1.12 -13.41 -14.34
N ARG A 72 -0.16 -14.33 -14.47
CA ARG A 72 -0.29 -15.71 -13.98
C ARG A 72 -0.53 -15.80 -12.46
N PHE A 73 -0.19 -14.76 -11.71
CA PHE A 73 -0.38 -14.70 -10.25
C PHE A 73 -1.67 -14.02 -9.82
N TYR A 74 -2.50 -13.53 -10.75
CA TYR A 74 -3.76 -12.85 -10.40
C TYR A 74 -4.73 -13.76 -9.66
N ASN A 75 -4.79 -15.05 -10.01
CA ASN A 75 -5.60 -16.02 -9.27
C ASN A 75 -5.17 -16.13 -7.80
N ALA A 76 -3.88 -16.05 -7.52
CA ALA A 76 -3.39 -16.06 -6.14
C ALA A 76 -3.84 -14.79 -5.40
N LEU A 77 -3.81 -13.62 -6.04
CA LEU A 77 -4.35 -12.38 -5.46
C LEU A 77 -5.85 -12.48 -5.17
N THR A 78 -6.65 -12.99 -6.12
CA THR A 78 -8.09 -13.17 -5.95
C THR A 78 -8.40 -14.12 -4.80
N VAL A 79 -7.76 -15.30 -4.75
CA VAL A 79 -8.00 -16.29 -3.68
C VAL A 79 -7.57 -15.74 -2.32
N SER A 80 -6.39 -15.12 -2.23
CA SER A 80 -5.90 -14.54 -0.97
C SER A 80 -6.78 -13.41 -0.45
N SER A 81 -7.49 -12.69 -1.33
CA SER A 81 -8.38 -11.60 -0.91
C SER A 81 -9.66 -12.05 -0.21
N ALA A 82 -9.99 -13.35 -0.23
CA ALA A 82 -11.27 -13.87 0.27
C ALA A 82 -11.52 -13.58 1.76
N ASP A 83 -10.45 -13.52 2.57
CA ASP A 83 -10.50 -13.32 4.03
C ASP A 83 -10.26 -11.87 4.46
N TYR A 84 -10.18 -10.93 3.51
CA TYR A 84 -9.90 -9.51 3.76
C TYR A 84 -11.11 -8.65 3.41
N GLU A 85 -11.40 -7.64 4.21
CA GLU A 85 -12.47 -6.68 3.93
C GLU A 85 -12.01 -5.58 2.97
N VAL A 86 -10.72 -5.23 3.01
CA VAL A 86 -10.12 -4.15 2.19
C VAL A 86 -8.97 -4.66 1.35
N VAL A 87 -8.93 -4.27 0.09
CA VAL A 87 -7.76 -4.42 -0.78
C VAL A 87 -7.24 -3.03 -1.15
N ALA A 88 -6.00 -2.72 -0.79
CA ALA A 88 -5.34 -1.49 -1.19
C ALA A 88 -4.45 -1.73 -2.41
N LEU A 89 -4.78 -1.05 -3.51
CA LEU A 89 -3.91 -0.91 -4.67
C LEU A 89 -2.89 0.19 -4.40
N VAL A 90 -1.64 -0.20 -4.21
CA VAL A 90 -0.55 0.65 -3.76
C VAL A 90 0.29 1.12 -4.95
N HIS A 91 0.32 2.43 -5.19
CA HIS A 91 1.04 3.08 -6.28
C HIS A 91 2.10 4.05 -5.74
N ASP A 92 3.31 4.00 -6.30
CA ASP A 92 4.44 4.85 -5.90
C ASP A 92 4.38 6.19 -6.66
N SER A 93 4.21 7.30 -5.94
CA SER A 93 4.13 8.62 -6.58
C SER A 93 5.41 9.02 -7.31
N SER A 94 6.58 8.46 -6.96
CA SER A 94 7.84 8.75 -7.65
C SER A 94 7.99 8.05 -9.01
N ARG A 95 7.08 7.12 -9.35
CA ARG A 95 7.17 6.29 -10.55
C ARG A 95 6.03 6.57 -11.52
N GLN A 96 6.38 6.89 -12.77
CA GLN A 96 5.42 7.03 -13.86
C GLN A 96 5.19 5.71 -14.61
N VAL A 97 4.89 4.65 -13.86
CA VAL A 97 4.63 3.32 -14.42
C VAL A 97 3.25 2.85 -13.98
N ASN A 98 2.44 2.41 -14.94
CA ASN A 98 1.18 1.74 -14.62
C ASN A 98 1.40 0.23 -14.48
N CYS A 99 0.93 -0.34 -13.39
CA CYS A 99 0.96 -1.79 -13.15
C CYS A 99 -0.44 -2.42 -13.06
N PHE A 100 -1.49 -1.59 -13.03
CA PHE A 100 -2.86 -2.07 -12.92
C PHE A 100 -3.55 -1.96 -14.29
N PRO A 101 -4.03 -3.08 -14.85
CA PRO A 101 -4.96 -3.07 -15.97
C PRO A 101 -6.21 -2.22 -15.68
N PRO A 102 -6.91 -1.73 -16.71
CA PRO A 102 -8.22 -1.12 -16.53
C PRO A 102 -9.18 -2.05 -15.77
N ASN A 103 -9.97 -1.50 -14.84
CA ASN A 103 -10.93 -2.24 -14.00
C ASN A 103 -10.31 -3.39 -13.18
N PHE A 104 -9.03 -3.28 -12.79
CA PHE A 104 -8.34 -4.30 -11.98
C PHE A 104 -9.04 -4.61 -10.66
N ASN A 105 -9.78 -3.66 -10.08
CA ASN A 105 -10.57 -3.85 -8.87
C ASN A 105 -11.56 -5.03 -8.96
N ALA A 106 -12.05 -5.35 -10.17
CA ALA A 106 -12.99 -6.44 -10.41
C ALA A 106 -12.43 -7.84 -10.07
N LEU A 107 -11.10 -7.99 -9.96
CA LEU A 107 -10.47 -9.23 -9.51
C LEU A 107 -10.78 -9.59 -8.05
N PHE A 108 -11.14 -8.59 -7.23
CA PHE A 108 -11.32 -8.73 -5.79
C PHE A 108 -12.81 -8.73 -5.43
N ASN A 109 -13.60 -9.57 -6.10
CA ASN A 109 -15.05 -9.76 -5.91
C ASN A 109 -15.60 -9.34 -4.52
N ASN A 110 -16.48 -8.34 -4.50
CA ASN A 110 -17.16 -7.80 -3.31
C ASN A 110 -16.25 -7.28 -2.18
N ARG A 111 -14.95 -7.06 -2.44
CA ARG A 111 -14.04 -6.38 -1.52
C ARG A 111 -14.12 -4.88 -1.69
N ASP A 112 -13.84 -4.17 -0.61
CA ASP A 112 -13.68 -2.73 -0.65
C ASP A 112 -12.29 -2.38 -1.19
N VAL A 113 -12.22 -1.97 -2.45
CA VAL A 113 -10.95 -1.69 -3.13
C VAL A 113 -10.64 -0.21 -3.05
N ILE A 114 -9.56 0.12 -2.34
CA ILE A 114 -9.04 1.48 -2.20
C ILE A 114 -7.73 1.64 -2.97
N GLY A 115 -7.38 2.89 -3.26
CA GLY A 115 -6.08 3.26 -3.78
C GLY A 115 -5.24 3.89 -2.69
N VAL A 116 -3.95 3.59 -2.67
CA VAL A 116 -2.99 4.25 -1.79
C VAL A 116 -1.83 4.73 -2.63
N ILE A 117 -1.64 6.04 -2.70
CA ILE A 117 -0.49 6.68 -3.35
C ILE A 117 0.56 6.92 -2.26
N THR A 118 1.73 6.28 -2.39
CA THR A 118 2.80 6.35 -1.38
C THR A 118 3.88 7.36 -1.77
N LYS A 119 4.73 7.69 -0.79
CA LYS A 119 5.92 8.54 -0.94
C LYS A 119 5.58 9.95 -1.43
N VAL A 120 4.43 10.48 -1.02
CA VAL A 120 3.94 11.80 -1.50
C VAL A 120 4.79 12.98 -1.01
N ASP A 121 5.75 12.72 -0.14
CA ASP A 121 6.75 13.64 0.38
C ASP A 121 7.93 13.87 -0.58
N VAL A 122 8.09 13.08 -1.65
CA VAL A 122 9.18 13.26 -2.61
C VAL A 122 8.96 14.45 -3.54
N GLU A 123 10.03 15.20 -3.82
CA GLU A 123 10.02 16.44 -4.62
C GLU A 123 9.43 16.24 -6.03
N LYS A 124 9.63 15.06 -6.62
CA LYS A 124 9.13 14.70 -7.97
C LYS A 124 7.91 13.77 -7.91
N SER A 125 6.96 14.04 -7.02
CA SER A 125 5.74 13.23 -6.91
C SER A 125 4.83 13.43 -8.14
N GLY A 126 4.52 12.33 -8.81
CA GLY A 126 3.62 12.24 -9.96
C GLY A 126 2.18 11.96 -9.55
N LEU A 127 1.65 12.69 -8.56
CA LEU A 127 0.32 12.41 -7.95
C LEU A 127 -0.80 12.29 -8.98
N SER A 128 -0.86 13.20 -9.95
CA SER A 128 -1.87 13.18 -11.01
C SER A 128 -1.80 11.91 -11.87
N PHE A 129 -0.60 11.41 -12.14
CA PHE A 129 -0.42 10.15 -12.85
C PHE A 129 -0.89 8.97 -12.01
N SER A 130 -0.42 8.87 -10.77
CA SER A 130 -0.80 7.79 -9.84
C SER A 130 -2.30 7.72 -9.61
N ARG A 131 -2.93 8.88 -9.39
CA ARG A 131 -4.39 9.01 -9.22
C ARG A 131 -5.13 8.48 -10.44
N ARG A 132 -4.75 8.95 -11.64
CA ARG A 132 -5.36 8.49 -12.89
C ARG A 132 -5.21 6.98 -13.10
N MET A 133 -4.06 6.39 -12.73
CA MET A 133 -3.86 4.94 -12.87
C MET A 133 -4.76 4.14 -11.93
N LEU A 134 -4.93 4.60 -10.69
CA LEU A 134 -5.83 3.98 -9.71
C LEU A 134 -7.30 4.14 -10.12
N GLU A 135 -7.70 5.32 -10.58
CA GLU A 135 -9.05 5.57 -11.12
C GLU A 135 -9.36 4.66 -12.31
N ASN A 136 -8.41 4.53 -13.27
CA ASN A 136 -8.54 3.61 -14.40
C ASN A 136 -8.65 2.14 -13.94
N ALA A 137 -8.02 1.77 -12.83
CA ALA A 137 -8.14 0.45 -12.21
C ALA A 137 -9.49 0.23 -11.52
N GLY A 138 -10.40 1.21 -11.53
CA GLY A 138 -11.74 1.14 -10.97
C GLY A 138 -11.83 1.58 -9.49
N VAL A 139 -10.75 2.15 -8.94
CA VAL A 139 -10.74 2.66 -7.56
C VAL A 139 -11.54 3.95 -7.46
N LYS A 140 -12.37 4.06 -6.41
CA LYS A 140 -13.17 5.27 -6.13
C LYS A 140 -12.64 6.12 -4.98
N ARG A 141 -11.96 5.51 -4.01
CA ARG A 141 -11.39 6.19 -2.84
C ARG A 141 -9.88 6.01 -2.84
N ILE A 142 -9.15 7.13 -2.78
CA ILE A 142 -7.70 7.15 -2.87
C ILE A 142 -7.14 7.93 -1.68
N PHE A 143 -6.16 7.35 -1.00
CA PHE A 143 -5.40 7.97 0.08
C PHE A 143 -4.00 8.35 -0.42
N GLU A 144 -3.54 9.54 -0.06
CA GLU A 144 -2.20 10.06 -0.40
C GLU A 144 -1.36 10.08 0.87
N ILE A 145 -0.36 9.20 0.96
CA ILE A 145 0.36 8.94 2.21
C ILE A 145 1.87 9.01 2.07
N SER A 146 2.52 9.39 3.17
CA SER A 146 3.92 9.12 3.43
C SER A 146 4.04 8.33 4.71
N SER A 147 4.57 7.11 4.62
CA SER A 147 4.90 6.30 5.80
C SER A 147 6.12 6.86 6.54
N VAL A 148 6.90 7.74 5.91
CA VAL A 148 8.11 8.36 6.49
C VAL A 148 7.75 9.61 7.28
N SER A 149 6.98 10.54 6.69
CA SER A 149 6.58 11.78 7.36
C SER A 149 5.27 11.68 8.14
N GLY A 150 4.56 10.54 8.06
CA GLY A 150 3.24 10.35 8.66
C GLY A 150 2.09 11.03 7.92
N LYS A 151 2.37 11.86 6.89
CA LYS A 151 1.34 12.57 6.12
C LYS A 151 0.29 11.59 5.60
N GLY A 152 -0.98 11.89 5.85
CA GLY A 152 -2.13 11.11 5.38
C GLY A 152 -2.32 9.74 6.06
N MET A 153 -1.41 9.32 6.94
CA MET A 153 -1.50 8.02 7.61
C MET A 153 -2.69 7.95 8.58
N GLN A 154 -2.99 9.05 9.28
CA GLN A 154 -4.14 9.09 10.19
C GLN A 154 -5.47 8.90 9.45
N GLU A 155 -5.66 9.56 8.30
CA GLU A 155 -6.88 9.42 7.49
C GLU A 155 -7.07 7.96 7.01
N LEU A 156 -5.98 7.31 6.59
CA LEU A 156 -6.01 5.90 6.23
C LEU A 156 -6.30 5.00 7.44
N MET A 157 -5.72 5.30 8.61
CA MET A 157 -5.96 4.55 9.84
C MET A 157 -7.41 4.64 10.30
N ASP A 158 -7.98 5.86 10.31
CA ASP A 158 -9.37 6.10 10.69
C ASP A 158 -10.35 5.34 9.77
N TYR A 159 -10.00 5.21 8.49
CA TYR A 159 -10.76 4.43 7.53
C TYR A 159 -10.71 2.90 7.77
N LEU A 160 -9.59 2.40 8.28
CA LEU A 160 -9.35 0.98 8.52
C LEU A 160 -9.77 0.52 9.91
N SER A 161 -10.07 1.47 10.81
CA SER A 161 -10.60 1.25 12.17
C SER A 161 -12.07 0.83 12.14
#